data_AF-A0AAU3VLL9-F1
#
_entry.id   AF-A0AAU3VLL9-F1
#
_cell.length_a   1.000
_cell.length_b   1.000
_cell.length_c   1.000
_cell.angle_alpha   90.00
_cell.angle_beta   90.00
_cell.angle_gamma   90.00
#
_symmetry.space_group_name_H-M   'P 1'
#
loop_
_entity.id
_entity.type
_entity.pdbx_description
1 polymer ?
#
loop_
_entity_poly.entity_id
_entity_poly.type
_entity_poly.pdbx_seq_one_letter_code
_entity_poly.pdbx_strand_id
1 'polypeptide(L)' 'MPKTRLKCRNASSAAAVVAAGSEPGDPQHTVRQDGRHVVIAYADTRWPFDVAEWAALEGHASDKSATRVMASL' A
#
# COMPACT_ATOMS: atom_id res chain seq x y z
N MET A 1 -1.61 11.91 10.68
CA MET A 1 -0.80 11.15 9.69
C MET A 1 -1.59 11.07 8.40
N PRO A 2 -1.02 11.55 7.28
CA PRO A 2 -1.61 11.41 5.95
C PRO A 2 -1.93 9.96 5.61
N LYS A 3 -2.89 9.77 4.70
CA LYS A 3 -3.34 8.44 4.26
C LYS A 3 -3.57 8.44 2.76
N THR A 4 -3.14 7.37 2.12
CA THR A 4 -3.44 7.11 0.70
C THR A 4 -4.03 5.71 0.54
N ARG A 5 -4.62 5.46 -0.63
CA ARG A 5 -5.30 4.20 -0.95
C ARG A 5 -4.69 3.57 -2.18
N LEU A 6 -4.19 2.35 -2.03
CA LEU A 6 -3.78 1.49 -3.13
C LEU A 6 -4.92 0.55 -3.49
N LYS A 7 -5.23 0.45 -4.78
CA LYS A 7 -6.17 -0.54 -5.30
C LYS A 7 -5.41 -1.81 -5.71
N CYS A 8 -5.68 -2.90 -5.00
CA CYS A 8 -5.15 -4.21 -5.35
C CYS A 8 -6.09 -4.94 -6.33
N ARG A 9 -5.58 -6.01 -6.95
CA ARG A 9 -6.34 -6.82 -7.91
C ARG A 9 -7.55 -7.48 -7.27
N ASN A 10 -7.38 -8.04 -6.08
CA ASN A 10 -8.42 -8.69 -5.30
C ASN A 10 -8.13 -8.56 -3.79
N ALA A 11 -9.03 -9.09 -2.96
CA ALA A 11 -8.90 -9.05 -1.50
C ALA A 11 -7.68 -9.85 -0.99
N SER A 12 -7.36 -10.98 -1.62
CA SER A 12 -6.19 -11.78 -1.24
C SER A 12 -4.87 -11.03 -1.52
N SER A 13 -4.80 -10.30 -2.64
CA SER A 13 -3.66 -9.43 -2.93
C SER A 13 -3.55 -8.28 -1.92
N ALA A 14 -4.67 -7.69 -1.50
CA ALA A 14 -4.66 -6.67 -0.45
C ALA A 14 -4.17 -7.23 0.89
N ALA A 15 -4.56 -8.46 1.25
CA ALA A 15 -4.06 -9.14 2.43
C ALA A 15 -2.55 -9.41 2.37
N ALA A 16 -2.03 -9.80 1.20
CA ALA A 16 -0.59 -10.01 1.00
C ALA A 16 0.22 -8.71 1.18
N VAL A 17 -0.26 -7.58 0.64
CA VAL A 17 0.35 -6.26 0.84
C VAL A 17 0.33 -5.83 2.30
N VAL A 18 -0.76 -6.12 3.01
CA VAL A 18 -0.86 -5.83 4.46
C VAL A 18 0.11 -6.69 5.25
N ALA A 19 0.24 -7.97 4.91
CA ALA A 19 1.19 -8.86 5.57
C ALA A 19 2.64 -8.43 5.35
N ALA A 20 2.99 -8.03 4.12
CA ALA A 20 4.33 -7.56 3.78
C ALA A 20 4.66 -6.19 4.39
N GLY A 21 3.68 -5.28 4.44
CA GLY A 21 3.86 -3.93 5.00
C GLY A 21 3.63 -3.82 6.51
N SER A 22 3.33 -4.93 7.20
CA SER A 22 3.21 -4.96 8.66
C SER A 22 4.55 -5.34 9.29
N GLU A 23 5.48 -4.37 9.40
CA GLU A 23 6.64 -4.57 10.26
C GLU A 23 6.25 -4.41 11.74
N PRO A 24 6.46 -5.42 12.59
CA PRO A 24 6.16 -5.30 14.01
C PRO A 24 7.12 -4.28 14.65
N GLY A 25 6.59 -3.13 15.06
CA GLY A 25 7.33 -2.11 15.81
C GLY A 25 7.45 -0.75 15.14
N ASP A 26 6.88 -0.56 13.94
CA ASP A 26 6.79 0.77 13.30
C ASP A 26 5.43 1.44 13.62
N PRO A 27 5.37 2.40 14.58
CA PRO A 27 4.15 3.14 14.86
C PRO A 27 3.87 4.25 13.84
N GLN A 28 4.82 4.55 12.95
CA GLN A 28 4.77 5.67 11.99
C GLN A 28 4.24 5.24 10.62
N HIS A 29 4.26 3.96 10.32
CA HIS A 29 3.78 3.41 9.06
C HIS A 29 2.79 2.29 9.33
N THR A 30 1.59 2.39 8.76
CA THR A 30 0.58 1.33 8.89
C THR A 30 -0.06 1.02 7.56
N VAL A 31 -0.31 -0.26 7.35
CA VAL A 31 -0.92 -0.79 6.13
C VAL A 31 -2.12 -1.63 6.55
N ARG A 32 -3.32 -1.22 6.14
CA ARG A 32 -4.56 -1.88 6.55
C ARG A 32 -5.41 -2.25 5.35
N GLN A 33 -6.00 -3.45 5.39
CA GLN A 33 -6.92 -3.91 4.36
C GLN A 33 -8.27 -3.19 4.44
N ASP A 34 -8.82 -2.85 3.28
CA ASP A 34 -10.19 -2.36 3.07
C ASP A 34 -10.78 -3.04 1.82
N GLY A 35 -11.23 -4.28 1.99
CA GLY A 35 -11.66 -5.15 0.90
C GLY A 35 -10.51 -5.45 -0.08
N ARG A 36 -10.65 -5.00 -1.33
CA ARG A 36 -9.59 -5.07 -2.36
C ARG A 36 -8.63 -3.87 -2.34
N HIS A 37 -8.83 -2.93 -1.43
CA HIS A 37 -7.96 -1.77 -1.29
C HIS A 37 -7.08 -1.94 -0.06
N VAL A 38 -5.99 -1.20 -0.06
CA VAL A 38 -5.08 -1.07 1.07
C VAL A 38 -4.98 0.40 1.43
N VAL A 39 -5.22 0.71 2.69
CA VAL A 39 -5.04 2.04 3.26
C VAL A 39 -3.64 2.10 3.85
N ILE A 40 -2.82 3.00 3.30
CA ILE A 40 -1.44 3.21 3.71
C ILE A 40 -1.43 4.53 4.50
N ALA A 41 -1.18 4.47 5.81
CA ALA A 41 -0.89 5.65 6.61
C ALA A 41 0.61 5.78 6.78
N TYR A 42 1.13 7.00 6.66
CA TYR A 42 2.56 7.24 6.60
C TYR A 42 2.98 8.51 7.32
N ALA A 43 4.23 8.53 7.79
CA ALA A 43 4.90 9.73 8.26
C ALA A 43 5.82 10.31 7.18
N ASP A 44 6.46 9.46 6.37
CA ASP A 44 7.31 9.84 5.24
C ASP A 44 6.65 9.45 3.90
N THR A 45 6.80 10.29 2.87
CA THR A 45 6.17 10.04 1.58
C THR A 45 6.78 8.85 0.85
N ARG A 46 8.01 8.41 1.14
CA ARG A 46 8.65 7.22 0.55
C ARG A 46 7.88 5.94 0.87
N TRP A 47 7.34 5.81 2.07
CA TRP A 47 6.61 4.61 2.48
C TRP A 47 5.48 4.20 1.52
N PRO A 48 4.53 5.08 1.14
CA PRO A 48 3.52 4.73 0.16
C PRO A 48 4.06 4.50 -1.25
N PHE A 49 5.24 5.04 -1.63
CA PHE A 49 5.90 4.65 -2.88
C PHE A 49 6.41 3.22 -2.81
N ASP A 50 7.16 2.86 -1.77
CA ASP A 50 7.74 1.52 -1.59
C ASP A 50 6.65 0.45 -1.57
N VAL A 51 5.56 0.69 -0.82
CA VAL A 51 4.42 -0.23 -0.77
C VAL A 51 3.72 -0.36 -2.14
N ALA A 52 3.55 0.75 -2.87
CA ALA A 52 2.89 0.74 -4.17
C ALA A 52 3.74 0.07 -5.26
N GLU A 53 5.04 0.32 -5.25
CA GLU A 53 6.02 -0.27 -6.17
C GLU A 53 6.11 -1.78 -5.93
N TRP A 54 6.33 -2.21 -4.69
CA TRP A 54 6.38 -3.62 -4.33
C TRP A 54 5.10 -4.35 -4.72
N ALA A 55 3.93 -3.76 -4.42
CA ALA A 55 2.65 -4.36 -4.78
C ALA A 55 2.47 -4.50 -6.30
N ALA A 56 3.03 -3.61 -7.11
CA ALA A 56 3.00 -3.73 -8.57
C ALA A 56 3.95 -4.83 -9.06
N LEU A 57 5.18 -4.86 -8.55
CA LEU A 57 6.20 -5.85 -8.89
C LEU A 57 5.75 -7.29 -8.58
N GLU A 58 5.14 -7.51 -7.42
CA GLU A 58 4.58 -8.81 -7.01
C GLU A 58 3.22 -9.12 -7.66
N GLY A 59 2.72 -8.23 -8.52
CA GLY A 59 1.47 -8.42 -9.25
C GLY A 59 0.21 -8.30 -8.37
N HIS A 60 0.32 -7.79 -7.15
CA HIS A 60 -0.81 -7.54 -6.24
C HIS A 60 -1.63 -6.30 -6.61
N ALA A 61 -1.01 -5.31 -7.24
CA ALA A 61 -1.62 -4.13 -7.83
C ALA A 61 -1.32 -4.06 -9.33
N SER A 62 -1.99 -3.16 -10.04
CA SER A 62 -1.59 -2.79 -11.40
C SER A 62 -0.71 -1.55 -11.36
N ASP A 63 0.18 -1.38 -12.34
CA ASP A 63 1.05 -0.21 -12.46
C ASP A 63 0.25 1.09 -12.41
N LYS A 64 -0.89 1.14 -13.11
CA LYS A 64 -1.82 2.28 -13.06
C LYS A 64 -2.32 2.60 -11.65
N SER A 65 -2.56 1.57 -10.84
CA SER A 65 -3.01 1.75 -9.45
C SER A 65 -1.86 2.21 -8.56
N ALA A 66 -0.63 1.72 -8.80
CA ALA A 66 0.56 2.17 -8.10
C ALA A 66 0.93 3.62 -8.46
N THR A 67 0.96 3.98 -9.75
CA THR A 67 1.20 5.37 -10.21
C THR A 67 0.16 6.35 -9.66
N ARG A 68 -1.09 5.91 -9.45
CA ARG A 68 -2.10 6.76 -8.84
C ARG A 68 -1.76 7.09 -7.39
N VAL A 69 -1.16 6.17 -6.63
CA VAL A 69 -0.67 6.47 -5.29
C VAL A 69 0.39 7.56 -5.37
N MET A 70 1.36 7.41 -6.26
CA MET A 70 2.44 8.39 -6.48
C MET A 70 1.94 9.80 -6.83
N ALA A 71 0.93 9.89 -7.69
CA ALA A 71 0.34 11.17 -8.11
C ALA A 71 -0.57 11.82 -7.05
N SER A 72 -0.88 11.12 -5.95
CA SER A 72 -1.78 11.59 -4.89
C SER A 72 -1.03 12.08 -3.64
N LEU A 73 0.30 12.05 -3.66
CA LEU A 73 1.21 12.45 -2.58
C LEU A 73 1.76 13.84 -2.85
#